data_AF-A0A2N7KP50-F1
#
_entry.id   AF-A0A2N7KP50-F1
#
_cell.length_a   1.000
_cell.length_b   1.000
_cell.length_c   1.000
_cell.angle_alpha   90.00
_cell.angle_beta   90.00
_cell.angle_gamma   90.00
#
_symmetry.space_group_name_H-M   'P 1'
#
loop_
_entity.id
_entity.type
_entity.pdbx_description
1 polymer ?
#
loop_
_entity_poly.entity_id
_entity_poly.type
_entity_poly.pdbx_seq_one_letter_code
_entity_poly.pdbx_strand_id
1 'polypeptide(L)'
;MSNITPPASDGLASYQVRYRQDSLSNTQPRDIEIEVTMKASLNLDTFSYYLAPDETQAPSTLRFYEPIVMDQPDWDGWNRSTGCFEY
;
A
#
# COMPACT_ATOMS: atom_id res chain seq x y z
N MET A 1 -4.19 -10.28 15.33
CA MET A 1 -3.31 -9.79 14.25
C MET A 1 -3.41 -10.73 13.07
N SER A 2 -4.27 -10.44 12.10
CA SER A 2 -4.27 -11.19 10.84
C SER A 2 -3.02 -10.75 10.07
N ASN A 3 -2.04 -11.66 9.97
CA ASN A 3 -0.97 -11.49 9.00
C ASN A 3 -1.63 -11.43 7.62
N ILE A 4 -1.80 -10.22 7.10
CA ILE A 4 -2.04 -10.03 5.67
C ILE A 4 -0.81 -10.63 5.01
N THR A 5 -0.98 -11.84 4.48
CA THR A 5 0.06 -12.46 3.66
C THR A 5 0.16 -11.53 2.45
N PRO A 6 1.30 -10.86 2.23
CA PRO A 6 1.44 -10.04 1.04
C PRO A 6 1.10 -10.92 -0.16
N PRO A 7 0.36 -10.41 -1.17
CA PRO A 7 0.01 -11.21 -2.33
C PRO A 7 1.30 -11.84 -2.85
N ALA A 8 1.33 -13.17 -2.86
CA ALA A 8 2.48 -13.92 -3.32
C ALA A 8 2.82 -13.42 -4.73
N SER A 9 4.11 -13.35 -5.06
CA SER A 9 4.50 -13.04 -6.43
C SER A 9 3.78 -14.03 -7.35
N ASP A 10 2.96 -13.50 -8.24
CA ASP A 10 2.18 -14.26 -9.22
C ASP A 10 3.05 -14.72 -10.42
N GLY A 11 4.37 -14.53 -10.32
CA GLY A 11 5.34 -14.78 -11.39
C GLY A 11 5.45 -13.65 -12.42
N LEU A 12 4.60 -12.62 -12.34
CA LEU A 12 4.52 -11.47 -13.24
C LEU A 12 4.87 -10.15 -12.53
N ALA A 13 4.55 -10.04 -11.25
CA ALA A 13 4.85 -8.88 -10.41
C ALA A 13 5.18 -9.29 -8.97
N SER A 14 5.80 -8.35 -8.26
CA SER A 14 5.95 -8.37 -6.80
C SER A 14 5.18 -7.21 -6.19
N TYR A 15 4.59 -7.45 -5.04
CA TYR A 15 3.68 -6.52 -4.37
C TYR A 15 4.23 -6.12 -3.00
N GLN A 16 4.17 -4.83 -2.68
CA GLN A 16 4.39 -4.33 -1.34
C GLN A 16 3.20 -3.49 -0.91
N VAL A 17 2.77 -3.67 0.34
CA VAL A 17 1.69 -2.89 0.94
C VAL A 17 2.27 -2.20 2.17
N ARG A 18 2.16 -0.87 2.23
CA ARG A 18 2.65 -0.07 3.35
C ARG A 18 1.69 1.04 3.71
N TYR A 19 1.62 1.39 4.98
CA TYR A 19 0.94 2.59 5.42
C TYR A 19 1.79 3.81 5.11
N ARG A 20 1.20 4.85 4.54
CA ARG A 20 1.83 6.16 4.42
C ARG A 20 1.43 7.02 5.59
N GLN A 21 2.42 7.50 6.32
CA GLN A 21 2.24 8.41 7.44
C GLN A 21 3.05 9.67 7.19
N ASP A 22 2.52 10.81 7.63
CA ASP A 22 3.29 12.05 7.65
C ASP A 22 4.50 11.91 8.60
N SER A 23 5.49 12.80 8.49
CA SER A 23 6.72 12.77 9.29
C SER A 23 6.54 12.99 10.81
N LEU A 24 5.29 13.01 11.28
CA LEU A 24 4.93 13.14 12.68
C LEU A 24 4.74 11.75 13.27
N SER A 25 5.54 11.42 14.28
CA SER A 25 5.34 10.20 15.07
C SER A 25 3.93 10.18 15.67
N ASN A 26 3.36 8.98 15.78
CA ASN A 26 2.07 8.72 16.44
C ASN A 26 0.84 9.31 15.76
N THR A 27 0.99 9.92 14.59
CA THR A 27 -0.16 10.31 13.78
C THR A 27 -0.77 9.12 13.06
N GLN A 28 -2.06 9.26 12.78
CA GLN A 28 -2.76 8.29 11.96
C GLN A 28 -2.12 8.23 10.57
N PRO A 29 -1.99 7.04 9.95
CA PRO A 29 -1.60 6.97 8.56
C PRO A 29 -2.67 7.65 7.68
N ARG A 30 -2.20 8.29 6.61
CA ARG A 30 -3.04 9.02 5.67
C ARG A 30 -3.76 8.06 4.73
N ASP A 31 -3.04 7.10 4.18
CA ASP A 31 -3.51 6.14 3.18
C ASP A 31 -2.65 4.86 3.21
N ILE A 32 -3.13 3.85 2.49
CA ILE A 32 -2.41 2.61 2.20
C ILE A 32 -1.78 2.78 0.82
N GLU A 33 -0.47 2.61 0.73
CA GLU A 33 0.21 2.50 -0.54
C GLU A 33 0.39 1.05 -0.95
N ILE A 34 0.01 0.75 -2.18
CA ILE A 34 0.24 -0.53 -2.85
C ILE A 34 1.24 -0.28 -3.96
N GLU A 35 2.45 -0.82 -3.81
CA GLU A 35 3.50 -0.77 -4.83
C GLU A 35 3.54 -2.10 -5.58
N VAL A 36 3.38 -2.01 -6.90
CA VAL A 36 3.45 -3.15 -7.83
C VAL A 36 4.71 -2.99 -8.67
N THR A 37 5.68 -3.87 -8.46
CA THR A 37 6.87 -3.94 -9.31
C THR A 37 6.71 -5.07 -10.31
N MET A 38 6.55 -4.71 -11.58
CA MET A 38 6.36 -5.64 -12.67
C MET A 38 7.69 -6.26 -13.12
N LYS A 39 7.62 -7.47 -13.68
CA LYS A 39 8.77 -8.09 -14.34
C LYS A 39 9.20 -7.27 -15.57
N ALA A 40 10.51 -7.16 -15.78
CA ALA A 40 11.09 -6.33 -16.85
C ALA A 40 10.63 -6.68 -18.29
N SER A 41 10.03 -7.85 -18.51
CA SER A 41 9.47 -8.25 -19.81
C SER A 41 8.07 -7.67 -20.09
N LEU A 42 7.46 -6.98 -19.11
CA LEU A 42 6.12 -6.40 -19.22
C LEU A 42 6.20 -4.92 -19.60
N ASN A 43 5.27 -4.48 -20.45
CA ASN A 43 5.21 -3.10 -20.95
C ASN A 43 4.49 -2.17 -19.94
N LEU A 44 5.24 -1.30 -19.25
CA LEU A 44 4.71 -0.38 -18.24
C LEU A 44 3.59 0.52 -18.77
N ASP A 45 3.67 1.01 -19.99
CA ASP A 45 2.67 1.93 -20.55
C ASP A 45 1.32 1.24 -20.73
N THR A 46 1.33 -0.03 -21.15
CA THR A 46 0.11 -0.83 -21.31
C THR A 46 -0.57 -1.06 -19.96
N PHE A 47 0.18 -1.45 -18.94
CA PHE A 47 -0.38 -1.67 -17.61
C PHE A 47 -0.84 -0.36 -16.97
N SER A 48 -0.07 0.72 -17.11
CA SER A 48 -0.45 2.04 -16.62
C SER A 48 -1.76 2.52 -17.26
N TYR A 49 -1.97 2.26 -18.55
CA TYR A 49 -3.20 2.63 -19.24
C TYR A 49 -4.44 1.90 -18.70
N TYR A 50 -4.34 0.59 -18.46
CA TYR A 50 -5.48 -0.21 -18.01
C TYR A 50 -5.75 -0.13 -16.51
N LEU A 51 -4.70 -0.03 -15.71
CA LEU A 51 -4.81 -0.03 -14.25
C LEU A 51 -4.99 1.36 -13.67
N ALA A 52 -4.61 2.41 -14.42
CA ALA A 52 -4.72 3.81 -14.00
C ALA A 52 -4.16 4.07 -12.58
N PRO A 53 -2.87 3.78 -12.35
CA PRO A 53 -2.24 4.02 -11.05
C PRO A 53 -2.17 5.51 -10.72
N ASP A 54 -2.09 5.83 -9.43
CA ASP A 54 -1.87 7.20 -8.96
C ASP A 54 -0.47 7.71 -9.32
N GLU A 55 0.52 6.83 -9.29
CA GLU A 55 1.91 7.14 -9.69
C GLU A 55 2.53 6.00 -10.49
N THR A 56 3.33 6.37 -11.50
CA THR A 56 4.16 5.44 -12.27
C THR A 56 5.64 5.79 -12.09
N GLN A 57 6.47 4.80 -11.79
CA GLN A 57 7.92 4.95 -11.73
C GLN A 57 8.58 3.98 -12.72
N ALA A 58 9.22 4.57 -13.73
CA ALA A 58 9.94 3.79 -14.74
C ALA A 58 11.11 3.00 -14.11
N PRO A 59 11.41 1.78 -14.60
CA PRO A 59 10.83 1.16 -15.80
C PRO A 59 9.64 0.22 -15.53
N SER A 60 9.27 -0.04 -14.28
CA SER A 60 8.44 -1.21 -13.96
C SER A 60 7.50 -1.05 -12.77
N THR A 61 7.40 0.13 -12.17
CA THR A 61 6.70 0.30 -10.90
C THR A 61 5.41 1.10 -11.08
N LEU A 62 4.33 0.60 -10.51
CA LEU A 62 3.02 1.24 -10.40
C LEU A 62 2.70 1.42 -8.91
N ARG A 63 2.14 2.56 -8.52
CA ARG A 63 1.66 2.79 -7.15
C ARG A 63 0.21 3.21 -7.13
N PHE A 64 -0.51 2.65 -6.16
CA PHE A 64 -1.90 2.97 -5.86
C PHE A 64 -2.00 3.46 -4.42
N TYR A 65 -2.85 4.45 -4.17
CA TYR A 65 -3.11 5.02 -2.86
C TYR A 65 -4.57 4.80 -2.47
N GLU A 66 -4.79 3.87 -1.56
CA GLU A 66 -6.13 3.55 -1.08
C GLU A 66 -6.41 4.29 0.24
N PRO A 67 -7.55 4.99 0.36
CA PRO A 67 -7.89 5.71 1.57
C PRO A 67 -8.14 4.73 2.72
N ILE A 68 -7.70 5.12 3.92
CA ILE A 68 -8.00 4.35 5.13
C ILE A 68 -9.41 4.68 5.61
N VAL A 69 -10.26 3.65 5.68
CA VAL A 69 -11.58 3.74 6.32
C VAL A 69 -11.41 3.46 7.81
N MET A 70 -11.39 4.52 8.61
CA MET A 70 -11.11 4.44 10.06
C MET A 70 -12.21 3.79 10.89
N ASP A 71 -13.39 3.66 10.28
CA ASP A 71 -14.57 3.07 10.89
C ASP A 71 -14.54 1.54 10.84
N GLN A 72 -13.49 0.97 10.22
CA GLN A 72 -13.25 -0.47 10.14
C GLN A 72 -12.78 -1.01 11.51
N PRO A 73 -13.23 -2.21 11.91
CA PRO A 73 -12.82 -2.86 13.16
C PRO A 73 -11.31 -3.02 13.32
N ASP A 74 -10.57 -3.05 12.21
CA ASP A 74 -9.11 -3.20 12.19
C ASP A 74 -8.37 -2.02 12.85
N TRP A 75 -9.03 -0.87 13.03
CA TRP A 75 -8.49 0.30 13.73
C TRP A 75 -8.94 0.42 15.19
N ASP A 76 -9.82 -0.47 15.64
CA ASP A 76 -10.25 -0.50 17.03
C ASP A 76 -9.05 -0.85 17.93
N GLY A 77 -8.79 -0.02 18.93
CA GLY A 77 -7.60 -0.12 19.79
C GLY A 77 -6.37 0.67 19.33
N TRP A 78 -6.42 1.47 18.25
CA TRP A 78 -5.32 2.41 17.95
C TRP A 78 -5.24 3.52 19.02
N ASN A 79 -4.15 3.55 19.79
CA ASN A 79 -3.87 4.65 20.69
C ASN A 79 -3.15 5.79 19.94
N ARG A 80 -3.88 6.90 19.73
CA ARG A 80 -3.38 8.10 19.03
C ARG A 80 -2.29 8.87 19.78
N SER A 81 -2.11 8.62 21.08
CA SER A 81 -1.04 9.25 21.87
C SER A 81 0.30 8.51 21.73
N THR A 82 0.26 7.19 21.57
CA THR A 82 1.44 6.33 21.46
C THR A 82 1.73 5.88 20.03
N GLY A 83 0.76 5.99 19.12
CA GLY A 83 0.87 5.47 17.75
C GLY A 83 0.81 3.94 17.67
N CYS A 84 0.48 3.27 18.77
CA CYS A 84 0.47 1.81 18.88
C CYS A 84 -0.96 1.29 18.97
N PHE A 85 -1.17 0.05 18.52
CA PHE A 85 -2.37 -0.70 18.88
C PHE A 85 -2.24 -1.22 20.31
N GLU A 86 -3.24 -0.92 21.13
CA GLU A 86 -3.40 -1.44 22.47
C GLU A 86 -4.46 -2.54 22.44
N TYR A 87 -4.01 -3.78 22.65
CA TYR A 87 -4.86 -4.97 22.78
C TYR A 87 -4.85 -5.46 24.22
#